data_AF-A0A7Y5QJZ1-F1
#
_entry.id   AF-A0A7Y5QJZ1-F1
#
_cell.length_a   1.000
_cell.length_b   1.000
_cell.length_c   1.000
_cell.angle_alpha   90.00
_cell.angle_beta   90.00
_cell.angle_gamma   90.00
#
_symmetry.space_group_name_H-M   'P 1'
#
loop_
_entity.id
_entity.type
_entity.pdbx_description
1 polymer ?
#
loop_
_entity_poly.entity_id
_entity_poly.type
_entity_poly.pdbx_seq_one_letter_code
_entity_poly.pdbx_strand_id
1 'polypeptide(L)'
;MRPPATAADSSSPAPKHKGGRPPIAISWPILDALLSVQATLVEVAEHFGYSEDTIQRAVEREHGVGFAEYSAQKRAKGKLSLRRKQFQLALGGDRTMLIWLGKQYLCSRKAVGEGRARPCGAGATGSRSRSLRSR
;
A
#
# COMPACT_ATOMS: atom_id res chain seq x y z
N MET A 1 -26.06 31.67 -4.62
CA MET A 1 -25.08 30.63 -4.25
C MET A 1 -24.92 29.69 -5.43
N ARG A 2 -23.70 29.58 -5.98
CA ARG A 2 -23.41 28.71 -7.14
C ARG A 2 -23.04 27.30 -6.64
N PRO A 3 -23.60 26.22 -7.20
CA PRO A 3 -23.14 24.86 -6.91
C PRO A 3 -21.67 24.67 -7.37
N PRO A 4 -20.87 23.84 -6.67
CA PRO A 4 -19.50 23.54 -7.07
C PRO A 4 -19.51 22.70 -8.35
N ALA A 5 -18.69 23.12 -9.32
CA ALA A 5 -18.45 22.41 -10.56
C ALA A 5 -17.91 21.00 -10.27
N THR A 6 -18.69 19.97 -10.57
CA THR A 6 -18.22 18.59 -10.72
C THR A 6 -17.41 18.50 -12.00
N ALA A 7 -16.16 18.94 -11.92
CA ALA A 7 -15.13 18.63 -12.90
C ALA A 7 -14.59 17.22 -12.62
N ALA A 8 -14.89 16.27 -13.51
CA ALA A 8 -14.03 15.15 -13.90
C ALA A 8 -14.81 14.23 -14.85
N ASP A 9 -15.09 14.73 -16.04
CA ASP A 9 -15.24 13.87 -17.22
C ASP A 9 -13.85 13.29 -17.50
N SER A 10 -13.65 12.00 -17.21
CA SER A 10 -12.43 11.29 -17.56
C SER A 10 -12.58 10.65 -18.94
N SER A 11 -12.78 11.48 -19.97
CA SER A 11 -12.49 11.10 -21.35
C SER A 11 -10.99 11.24 -21.59
N SER A 12 -10.33 10.12 -21.88
CA SER A 12 -8.96 10.13 -22.42
C SER A 12 -9.01 9.57 -23.84
N PRO A 13 -8.60 10.35 -24.87
CA PRO A 13 -8.74 9.94 -26.26
C PRO A 13 -7.64 8.95 -26.63
N ALA A 14 -8.03 7.76 -27.09
CA ALA A 14 -7.11 6.72 -27.53
C ALA A 14 -6.38 7.12 -28.83
N PRO A 15 -5.02 7.06 -28.90
CA PRO A 15 -4.30 7.25 -30.15
C PRO A 15 -4.44 6.00 -31.05
N LYS A 16 -4.66 6.24 -32.34
CA LYS A 16 -4.76 5.20 -33.38
C LYS A 16 -3.36 4.66 -33.71
N HIS A 17 -3.12 3.36 -33.48
CA HIS A 17 -1.92 2.67 -33.97
C HIS A 17 -2.22 1.38 -34.74
N LYS A 18 -1.42 1.17 -35.80
CA LYS A 18 -1.56 0.15 -36.83
C LYS A 18 -0.98 -1.18 -36.33
N GLY A 19 -1.83 -2.18 -36.07
CA GLY A 19 -1.47 -3.60 -36.17
C GLY A 19 -1.08 -4.39 -34.91
N GLY A 20 -1.55 -4.04 -33.70
CA GLY A 20 -1.36 -4.85 -32.49
C GLY A 20 -2.66 -5.06 -31.70
N ARG A 21 -2.71 -6.11 -30.84
CA ARG A 21 -3.84 -6.38 -29.91
C ARG A 21 -4.18 -5.07 -29.17
N PRO A 22 -5.46 -4.66 -29.14
CA PRO A 22 -5.85 -3.38 -28.56
C PRO A 22 -5.31 -3.22 -27.14
N PRO A 23 -4.87 -2.01 -26.75
CA PRO A 23 -4.37 -1.77 -25.41
C PRO A 23 -5.48 -2.06 -24.39
N ILE A 24 -5.13 -2.81 -23.36
CA ILE A 24 -6.05 -3.18 -22.29
C ILE A 24 -6.46 -1.92 -21.53
N ALA A 25 -7.76 -1.66 -21.50
CA ALA A 25 -8.37 -0.57 -20.77
C ALA A 25 -8.54 -0.99 -19.30
N ILE A 26 -7.61 -0.57 -18.45
CA ILE A 26 -7.70 -0.78 -16.99
C ILE A 26 -8.47 0.40 -16.39
N SER A 27 -9.48 0.12 -15.58
CA SER A 27 -10.14 1.14 -14.76
C SER A 27 -9.25 1.50 -13.57
N TRP A 28 -8.49 2.59 -13.70
CA TRP A 28 -7.66 3.19 -12.65
C TRP A 28 -8.35 3.40 -11.29
N PRO A 29 -9.61 3.88 -11.20
CA PRO A 29 -10.25 4.06 -9.89
C PRO A 29 -10.46 2.74 -9.13
N ILE A 30 -10.76 1.65 -9.84
CA ILE A 30 -10.93 0.32 -9.23
C ILE A 30 -9.58 -0.22 -8.78
N LEU A 31 -8.54 -0.06 -9.62
CA LEU A 31 -7.18 -0.47 -9.28
C LEU A 31 -6.67 0.28 -8.04
N ASP A 32 -6.92 1.58 -7.95
CA ASP A 32 -6.60 2.39 -6.77
C ASP A 32 -7.32 1.93 -5.50
N ALA A 33 -8.61 1.60 -5.63
CA ALA A 33 -9.39 1.08 -4.51
C ALA A 33 -8.83 -0.26 -4.02
N LEU A 34 -8.51 -1.19 -4.92
CA LEU A 34 -7.90 -2.49 -4.57
C LEU A 34 -6.54 -2.32 -3.88
N LEU A 35 -5.67 -1.48 -4.43
CA LEU A 35 -4.36 -1.22 -3.84
C LEU A 35 -4.45 -0.54 -2.47
N SER A 36 -5.50 0.25 -2.22
CA SER A 36 -5.76 0.84 -0.90
C SER A 36 -6.05 -0.23 0.16
N VAL A 37 -6.64 -1.36 -0.22
CA VAL A 37 -6.92 -2.51 0.66
C VAL A 37 -5.67 -3.40 0.85
N GLN A 38 -4.51 -2.97 0.34
CA GLN A 38 -3.26 -3.75 0.33
C GLN A 38 -3.28 -4.98 -0.58
N ALA A 39 -4.13 -5.00 -1.61
CA ALA A 39 -4.12 -6.08 -2.59
C ALA A 39 -2.73 -6.26 -3.22
N THR A 40 -2.37 -7.52 -3.48
CA THR A 40 -1.16 -7.93 -4.19
C THR A 40 -1.35 -7.88 -5.70
N LEU A 41 -0.26 -7.96 -6.47
CA LEU A 41 -0.35 -7.96 -7.93
C LEU A 41 -1.18 -9.14 -8.45
N VAL A 42 -1.03 -10.31 -7.83
CA VAL A 42 -1.78 -11.54 -8.14
C VAL A 42 -3.28 -11.33 -7.98
N GLU A 43 -3.72 -10.78 -6.85
CA GLU A 43 -5.15 -10.54 -6.58
C GLU A 43 -5.73 -9.49 -7.54
N VAL A 44 -4.95 -8.46 -7.89
CA VAL A 44 -5.36 -7.46 -8.88
C VAL A 44 -5.46 -8.10 -10.27
N ALA A 45 -4.52 -8.98 -10.63
CA ALA A 45 -4.51 -9.74 -11.86
C ALA A 45 -5.73 -10.66 -11.99
N GLU A 46 -6.06 -11.39 -10.93
CA GLU A 46 -7.26 -12.22 -10.84
C GLU A 46 -8.54 -11.39 -10.96
N HIS A 47 -8.61 -10.23 -10.29
CA HIS A 47 -9.80 -9.37 -10.34
C HIS A 47 -10.09 -8.84 -11.76
N PHE A 48 -9.05 -8.50 -12.52
CA PHE A 48 -9.19 -8.01 -13.89
C PHE A 48 -9.14 -9.11 -14.96
N GLY A 49 -8.77 -10.34 -14.59
CA GLY A 49 -8.60 -11.45 -15.54
C GLY A 49 -7.41 -11.27 -16.49
N TYR A 50 -6.35 -10.59 -16.04
CA TYR A 50 -5.14 -10.33 -16.82
C TYR A 50 -3.91 -11.02 -16.21
N SER A 51 -2.83 -11.11 -16.97
CA SER A 51 -1.53 -11.52 -16.43
C SER A 51 -0.88 -10.37 -15.66
N GLU A 52 -0.11 -10.70 -14.62
CA GLU A 52 0.68 -9.77 -13.79
C GLU A 52 1.53 -8.82 -14.65
N ASP A 53 2.23 -9.35 -15.66
CA ASP A 53 3.07 -8.58 -16.58
C ASP A 53 2.28 -7.50 -17.33
N THR A 54 1.01 -7.78 -17.60
CA THR A 54 0.14 -6.86 -18.34
C THR A 54 -0.21 -5.64 -17.50
N ILE A 55 -0.47 -5.85 -16.20
CA ILE A 55 -0.75 -4.77 -15.26
C ILE A 55 0.51 -3.94 -15.02
N GLN A 56 1.67 -4.60 -14.85
CA GLN A 56 2.92 -3.88 -14.65
C GLN A 56 3.26 -2.96 -15.83
N ARG A 57 3.17 -3.47 -17.06
CA ARG A 57 3.38 -2.66 -18.28
C ARG A 57 2.36 -1.54 -18.43
N ALA A 58 1.12 -1.76 -18.02
CA ALA A 58 0.09 -0.72 -18.06
C ALA A 58 0.38 0.41 -17.06
N VAL A 59 0.84 0.08 -15.84
CA VAL A 59 1.23 1.08 -14.83
C VAL A 59 2.45 1.87 -15.30
N GLU A 60 3.46 1.20 -15.88
CA GLU A 60 4.65 1.86 -16.43
C GLU A 60 4.28 2.82 -17.58
N ARG A 61 3.35 2.44 -18.47
CA ARG A 61 2.91 3.28 -19.59
C ARG A 61 2.19 4.56 -19.14
N GLU A 62 1.26 4.47 -18.19
CA GLU A 62 0.40 5.60 -17.82
C GLU A 62 1.00 6.47 -16.70
N HIS A 63 1.73 5.86 -15.77
CA HIS A 63 2.26 6.56 -14.60
C HIS A 63 3.78 6.73 -14.61
N GLY A 64 4.49 6.08 -15.55
CA GLY A 64 5.95 6.20 -15.67
C GLY A 64 6.75 5.64 -14.48
N VAL A 65 6.09 4.92 -13.58
CA VAL A 65 6.68 4.35 -12.35
C VAL A 65 6.48 2.85 -12.32
N GLY A 66 7.38 2.14 -11.66
CA GLY A 66 7.23 0.71 -11.44
C GLY A 66 6.05 0.38 -10.52
N PHE A 67 5.47 -0.81 -10.69
CA PHE A 67 4.35 -1.26 -9.87
C PHE A 67 4.65 -1.25 -8.35
N ALA A 68 5.90 -1.52 -7.96
CA ALA A 68 6.32 -1.51 -6.56
C ALA A 68 6.17 -0.13 -5.92
N GLU A 69 6.59 0.93 -6.61
CA GLU A 69 6.47 2.31 -6.12
C GLU A 69 5.02 2.76 -6.10
N TYR A 70 4.29 2.47 -7.18
CA TYR A 70 2.87 2.81 -7.29
C TYR A 70 2.04 2.17 -6.17
N SER A 71 2.21 0.86 -5.97
CA SER A 71 1.53 0.13 -4.90
C SER A 71 1.95 0.64 -3.53
N ALA A 72 3.22 0.96 -3.28
CA ALA A 72 3.67 1.51 -1.99
C ALA A 72 2.98 2.83 -1.64
N GLN A 73 2.83 3.75 -2.61
CA GLN A 73 2.15 5.03 -2.40
C GLN A 73 0.67 4.84 -2.06
N LYS A 74 -0.03 3.97 -2.79
CA LYS A 74 -1.46 3.68 -2.55
C LYS A 74 -1.67 2.92 -1.25
N ARG A 75 -0.79 1.97 -0.93
CA ARG A 75 -0.79 1.23 0.33
C ARG A 75 -0.59 2.14 1.54
N ALA A 76 0.25 3.18 1.43
CA ALA A 76 0.41 4.16 2.51
C ALA A 76 -0.90 4.89 2.82
N LYS A 77 -1.66 5.30 1.79
CA LYS A 77 -3.00 5.90 1.95
C LYS A 77 -3.98 4.91 2.58
N GLY A 78 -3.97 3.66 2.14
CA GLY A 78 -4.76 2.58 2.72
C GLY A 78 -4.52 2.36 4.22
N LYS A 79 -3.25 2.31 4.62
CA LYS A 79 -2.85 2.18 6.04
C LYS A 79 -3.35 3.33 6.89
N LEU A 80 -3.36 4.56 6.35
CA LEU A 80 -3.89 5.72 7.07
C LEU A 80 -5.41 5.58 7.30
N SER A 81 -6.17 5.19 6.28
CA SER A 81 -7.60 4.94 6.39
C SER A 81 -7.93 3.83 7.39
N LEU A 82 -7.14 2.75 7.38
CA LEU A 82 -7.28 1.67 8.35
C LEU A 82 -7.04 2.16 9.78
N ARG A 83 -5.97 2.92 10.01
CA ARG A 83 -5.68 3.51 11.33
C ARG A 83 -6.81 4.42 11.80
N ARG A 84 -7.37 5.26 10.92
CA ARG A 84 -8.52 6.12 11.27
C ARG A 84 -9.69 5.31 11.78
N LYS A 85 -10.06 4.23 11.07
CA LYS A 85 -11.13 3.32 11.52
C LYS A 85 -10.79 2.63 12.84
N GLN A 86 -9.54 2.19 13.03
CA GLN A 86 -9.08 1.62 14.30
C GLN A 86 -9.24 2.61 15.46
N PHE A 87 -8.88 3.88 15.29
CA PHE A 87 -9.09 4.90 16.32
C PHE A 87 -10.58 5.17 16.58
N GLN A 88 -11.41 5.21 15.53
CA GLN A 88 -12.86 5.38 15.70
C GLN A 88 -13.48 4.23 16.50
N LEU A 89 -13.13 2.98 16.20
CA LEU A 89 -13.60 1.82 16.96
C LEU A 89 -13.11 1.85 18.41
N ALA A 90 -11.86 2.23 18.64
CA ALA A 90 -11.32 2.37 19.99
C ALA A 90 -12.09 3.41 20.83
N LEU A 91 -12.44 4.56 20.23
CA LEU A 91 -13.26 5.59 20.88
C LEU A 91 -14.72 5.16 21.05
N GLY A 92 -15.21 4.28 20.18
CA GLY A 92 -16.56 3.68 20.25
C GLY A 92 -16.75 2.64 21.36
N GLY A 93 -15.68 2.28 22.09
CA GLY A 93 -15.76 1.37 23.24
C GLY A 93 -15.10 0.01 23.04
N ASP A 94 -14.46 -0.25 21.89
CA ASP A 94 -13.71 -1.50 21.69
C ASP A 94 -12.44 -1.56 22.56
N ARG A 95 -12.55 -2.23 23.71
CA ARG A 95 -11.47 -2.42 24.67
C ARG A 95 -10.23 -3.08 24.07
N THR A 96 -10.42 -4.04 23.17
CA THR A 96 -9.32 -4.73 22.47
C THR A 96 -8.51 -3.77 21.61
N MET A 97 -9.18 -2.85 20.91
CA MET A 97 -8.52 -1.85 20.08
C MET A 97 -7.79 -0.80 20.91
N LEU A 98 -8.36 -0.38 22.05
CA LEU A 98 -7.68 0.49 23.02
C LEU A 98 -6.39 -0.14 23.56
N ILE A 99 -6.42 -1.43 23.93
CA ILE A 99 -5.24 -2.16 24.39
C ILE A 99 -4.19 -2.25 23.27
N TRP A 100 -4.60 -2.56 22.04
CA TRP A 100 -3.70 -2.68 20.89
C TRP A 100 -3.02 -1.35 20.56
N LEU A 101 -3.78 -0.25 20.49
CA LEU A 101 -3.25 1.09 20.26
C LEU A 101 -2.34 1.56 21.41
N GLY A 102 -2.71 1.25 22.66
CA GLY A 102 -1.86 1.54 23.82
C GLY A 102 -0.50 0.83 23.73
N LYS A 103 -0.47 -0.42 23.28
CA LYS A 103 0.79 -1.14 23.07
C LYS A 103 1.64 -0.55 21.94
N GLN A 104 1.02 -0.14 20.84
CA GLN A 104 1.73 0.41 19.67
C GLN A 104 2.24 1.83 19.88
N TYR A 105 1.40 2.73 20.39
CA TYR A 105 1.69 4.16 20.42
C TYR A 105 2.16 4.67 21.78
N LEU A 106 1.62 4.11 22.87
CA LEU A 106 1.96 4.56 24.22
C LEU A 106 3.16 3.83 24.80
N CYS A 107 3.79 2.92 24.02
CA CYS A 107 4.96 2.10 24.36
C CYS A 107 5.14 1.99 25.87
N SER A 108 4.14 1.43 26.54
CA SER A 108 4.21 1.26 27.99
C SER A 108 5.24 0.18 28.22
N ARG A 109 6.49 0.60 28.43
CA ARG A 109 7.53 -0.21 29.05
C ARG A 109 6.98 -0.63 30.41
N LYS A 110 6.28 -1.78 30.44
CA LYS A 110 6.33 -2.61 31.63
C LYS A 110 7.82 -2.89 31.79
N ALA A 111 8.43 -2.31 32.83
CA ALA A 111 9.77 -2.67 33.23
C ALA A 111 9.73 -4.17 33.55
N VAL A 112 10.10 -4.98 32.57
CA VAL A 112 10.46 -6.37 32.81
C VAL A 112 11.95 -6.31 33.11
N GLY A 113 12.30 -6.58 34.37
CA GLY A 113 13.67 -6.74 34.79
C GLY A 113 14.41 -7.75 33.92
N GLU A 114 15.68 -7.47 33.72
CA GLU A 114 16.73 -8.31 33.14
C GLU A 114 16.53 -8.84 31.71
N GLY A 115 17.37 -8.34 30.80
CA GLY A 115 17.94 -9.14 29.71
C GLY A 115 17.08 -9.32 28.45
N ARG A 116 17.29 -8.42 27.47
CA ARG A 116 16.85 -8.50 26.06
C ARG A 116 15.46 -7.92 25.74
N ALA A 117 15.30 -6.61 26.01
CA ALA A 117 14.29 -5.82 25.30
C ALA A 117 14.75 -5.58 23.85
N ARG A 118 14.04 -6.13 22.86
CA ARG A 118 14.13 -5.64 21.48
C ARG A 118 13.20 -4.43 21.33
N PRO A 119 13.69 -3.27 20.86
CA PRO A 119 12.79 -2.16 20.54
C PRO A 119 11.86 -2.58 19.40
N CYS A 120 10.56 -2.42 19.62
CA CYS A 120 9.55 -2.60 18.59
C CYS A 120 9.77 -1.50 17.55
N GLY A 121 10.31 -1.86 16.38
CA GLY A 121 10.56 -0.95 15.26
C GLY A 121 11.90 -1.12 14.53
N ALA A 122 12.81 -1.97 15.00
CA ALA A 122 14.09 -2.18 14.30
C ALA A 122 13.89 -3.04 13.03
N GLY A 123 13.81 -2.37 11.87
CA GLY A 123 14.04 -3.01 10.57
C GLY A 123 15.41 -3.65 10.57
N ALA A 124 15.44 -4.97 10.42
CA ALA A 124 16.68 -5.74 10.32
C ALA A 124 17.27 -5.57 8.91
N THR A 125 18.12 -4.57 8.70
CA THR A 125 19.10 -4.61 7.61
C THR A 125 20.41 -5.14 8.19
N GLY A 126 20.60 -6.46 8.07
CA GLY A 126 21.83 -7.11 8.47
C GLY A 126 22.97 -6.81 7.48
N SER A 127 23.89 -5.93 7.85
CA SER A 127 25.26 -5.94 7.31
C SER A 127 26.19 -6.55 8.37
N ARG A 128 26.20 -7.88 8.45
CA ARG A 128 27.29 -8.59 9.15
C ARG A 128 28.51 -8.55 8.24
N SER A 129 29.39 -7.58 8.44
CA SER A 129 30.76 -7.65 7.95
C SER A 129 31.45 -8.80 8.69
N ARG A 130 31.49 -9.96 8.02
CA ARG A 130 32.28 -11.12 8.44
C ARG A 130 33.74 -10.77 8.20
N SER A 131 34.46 -10.27 9.20
CA SER A 131 35.92 -10.20 9.10
C SER A 131 36.45 -11.64 9.05
N LEU A 132 37.08 -11.97 7.93
CA LEU A 132 37.71 -13.23 7.67
C LEU A 132 39.22 -13.05 7.86
N ARG A 133 39.79 -13.87 8.74
CA ARG A 133 41.21 -14.32 8.80
C ARG A 133 42.21 -13.23 9.22
N SER A 134 43.30 -13.54 9.92
CA SER A 134 44.14 -14.74 9.85
C SER A 134 44.78 -15.08 11.20
N ARG A 135 45.25 -16.33 11.26
CA ARG A 135 46.10 -16.95 12.28
C ARG A 135 47.29 -16.08 12.70
#